data_AF-A0A935XAM4-F1
#
_entry.id   AF-A0A935XAM4-F1
#
_cell.length_a   1.000
_cell.length_b   1.000
_cell.length_c   1.000
_cell.angle_alpha   90.00
_cell.angle_beta   90.00
_cell.angle_gamma   90.00
#
_symmetry.space_group_name_H-M   'P 1'
#
loop_
_entity.id
_entity.type
_entity.pdbx_description
1 polymer ?
#
loop_
_entity_poly.entity_id
_entity_poly.type
_entity_poly.pdbx_seq_one_letter_code
_entity_poly.pdbx_strand_id
1 'polypeptide(L)'
;MQVQAPTPAAPPDVPAAPSLQGLEAQAPATAGTAAPSASEMYEAAKAQRNELNRQLGQLEEKRRAIASRLREGEVSGADKAGLEARLTNLDARILSMNQELAAADARVAQTAGVPGAVQASRPESARRGPPEEVIVMGFVLAMTMVLPISIAIARRIWKRGTPATSSAPMSREMDERLGRLEQAMDAVAVEVERVGEGQRFVTRVLGAGAAEPLAVRAREGIEVPR
;
A
#
# COMPACT_ATOMS: atom_id res chain seq x y z
N MET A 1 -61.91 -18.06 -94.78
CA MET A 1 -62.38 -17.22 -93.66
C MET A 1 -61.19 -17.00 -92.74
N GLN A 2 -60.61 -15.81 -92.76
CA GLN A 2 -59.66 -15.36 -91.73
C GLN A 2 -60.48 -14.98 -90.49
N VAL A 3 -60.05 -15.41 -89.31
CA VAL A 3 -60.58 -14.89 -88.05
C VAL A 3 -59.40 -14.52 -87.15
N GLN A 4 -59.53 -13.31 -86.61
CA GLN A 4 -58.53 -12.45 -86.02
C GLN A 4 -58.20 -12.86 -84.58
N ALA A 5 -56.94 -12.64 -84.18
CA ALA A 5 -56.43 -12.87 -82.83
C ALA A 5 -56.96 -11.84 -81.81
N PRO A 6 -56.93 -12.20 -80.52
CA PRO A 6 -56.44 -11.27 -79.51
C PRO A 6 -55.30 -11.86 -78.65
N THR A 7 -54.25 -11.06 -78.46
CA THR A 7 -53.13 -11.22 -77.49
C THR A 7 -53.55 -10.60 -76.14
N PRO A 8 -52.78 -10.73 -75.03
CA PRO A 8 -52.37 -11.89 -74.23
C PRO A 8 -52.95 -11.83 -72.79
N ALA A 9 -52.86 -12.92 -72.01
CA ALA A 9 -53.00 -12.85 -70.54
C ALA A 9 -51.67 -13.24 -69.88
N ALA A 10 -51.10 -12.29 -69.14
CA ALA A 10 -49.87 -12.45 -68.38
C ALA A 10 -50.04 -13.45 -67.21
N PRO A 11 -48.98 -14.19 -66.83
CA PRO A 11 -49.00 -15.04 -65.64
C PRO A 11 -49.23 -14.19 -64.37
N PRO A 12 -49.93 -14.72 -63.36
CA PRO A 12 -50.21 -13.98 -62.14
C PRO A 12 -48.92 -13.59 -61.41
N ASP A 13 -48.85 -12.31 -61.03
CA ASP A 13 -47.82 -11.74 -60.18
C ASP A 13 -47.71 -12.55 -58.87
N VAL A 14 -46.62 -13.32 -58.75
CA VAL A 14 -46.14 -13.75 -57.44
C VAL A 14 -45.73 -12.50 -56.69
N PRO A 15 -46.29 -12.20 -55.51
CA PRO A 15 -45.83 -11.07 -54.71
C PRO A 15 -44.34 -11.28 -54.44
N ALA A 16 -43.53 -10.33 -54.92
CA ALA A 16 -42.13 -10.24 -54.55
C ALA A 16 -42.07 -10.27 -53.03
N ALA A 17 -41.46 -11.33 -52.48
CA ALA A 17 -41.14 -11.37 -51.06
C ALA A 17 -40.35 -10.11 -50.74
N PRO A 18 -40.74 -9.31 -49.73
CA PRO A 18 -39.93 -8.19 -49.31
C PRO A 18 -38.57 -8.76 -48.92
N SER A 19 -37.54 -8.33 -49.63
CA SER A 19 -36.16 -8.52 -49.21
C SER A 19 -36.02 -7.86 -47.84
N LEU A 20 -36.02 -8.66 -46.77
CA LEU A 20 -35.67 -8.23 -45.42
C LEU A 20 -34.16 -8.00 -45.35
N GLN A 21 -33.68 -7.03 -46.12
CA GLN A 21 -32.47 -6.28 -45.78
C GLN A 21 -32.87 -5.28 -44.70
N GLY A 22 -32.41 -5.55 -43.48
CA GLY A 22 -32.61 -4.65 -42.34
C GLY A 22 -33.80 -5.03 -41.46
N LEU A 23 -33.79 -6.23 -40.90
CA LEU A 23 -34.32 -6.42 -39.56
C LEU A 23 -33.17 -6.95 -38.72
N GLU A 24 -32.48 -6.03 -38.06
CA GLU A 24 -31.72 -6.33 -36.86
C GLU A 24 -32.62 -7.19 -35.97
N ALA A 25 -32.35 -8.48 -35.92
CA ALA A 25 -32.83 -9.33 -34.87
C ALA A 25 -32.12 -8.89 -33.58
N GLN A 26 -32.51 -7.73 -33.05
CA GLN A 26 -32.44 -7.48 -31.62
C GLN A 26 -33.45 -8.41 -30.96
N ALA A 27 -33.06 -9.68 -30.90
CA ALA A 27 -33.58 -10.57 -29.90
C ALA A 27 -33.34 -9.89 -28.54
N PRO A 28 -34.31 -9.94 -27.61
CA PRO A 28 -34.09 -9.43 -26.27
C PRO A 28 -32.85 -10.12 -25.72
N ALA A 29 -31.81 -9.32 -25.43
CA ALA A 29 -30.60 -9.78 -24.79
C ALA A 29 -30.99 -10.28 -23.40
N THR A 30 -31.41 -11.53 -23.34
CA THR A 30 -31.19 -12.33 -22.16
C THR A 30 -29.69 -12.29 -21.96
N ALA A 31 -29.25 -11.64 -20.88
CA ALA A 31 -27.92 -11.83 -20.33
C ALA A 31 -27.83 -13.32 -19.94
N GLY A 32 -27.58 -14.15 -20.94
CA GLY A 32 -27.61 -15.59 -20.90
C GLY A 32 -26.36 -16.07 -21.59
N THR A 33 -25.41 -16.50 -20.79
CA THR A 33 -24.13 -17.15 -21.10
C THR A 33 -23.92 -17.46 -22.58
N ALA A 34 -23.39 -16.49 -23.34
CA ALA A 34 -22.79 -16.79 -24.63
C ALA A 34 -21.66 -17.81 -24.39
N ALA A 35 -21.62 -18.88 -25.19
CA ALA A 35 -20.54 -19.85 -25.09
C ALA A 35 -19.19 -19.11 -25.24
N PRO A 36 -18.19 -19.44 -24.41
CA PRO A 36 -16.90 -18.76 -24.45
C PRO A 36 -16.30 -18.84 -25.84
N SER A 37 -15.84 -17.69 -26.35
CA SER A 37 -15.20 -17.59 -27.66
C SER A 37 -13.89 -18.38 -27.70
N ALA A 38 -13.44 -18.76 -28.91
CA ALA A 38 -12.18 -19.48 -29.09
C ALA A 38 -10.97 -18.73 -28.51
N SER A 39 -10.99 -17.38 -28.56
CA SER A 39 -9.95 -16.55 -27.93
C SER A 39 -10.02 -16.54 -26.41
N GLU A 40 -11.21 -16.54 -25.82
CA GLU A 40 -11.37 -16.62 -24.36
C GLU A 40 -10.91 -17.98 -23.83
N MET A 41 -11.20 -19.06 -24.57
CA MET A 41 -10.72 -20.41 -24.23
C MET A 41 -9.18 -20.51 -24.29
N TYR A 42 -8.56 -19.89 -25.30
CA TYR A 42 -7.10 -19.82 -25.42
C TYR A 42 -6.46 -19.00 -24.29
N GLU A 43 -7.01 -17.82 -23.97
CA GLU A 43 -6.52 -17.00 -22.86
C GLU A 43 -6.70 -17.69 -21.51
N ALA A 44 -7.82 -18.39 -21.28
CA ALA A 44 -8.02 -19.20 -20.08
C ALA A 44 -6.99 -20.33 -19.98
N ALA A 45 -6.69 -21.03 -21.07
CA ALA A 45 -5.66 -22.06 -21.10
C ALA A 45 -4.26 -21.50 -20.79
N LYS A 46 -3.92 -20.33 -21.36
CA LYS A 46 -2.67 -19.62 -21.04
C LYS A 46 -2.59 -19.21 -19.58
N ALA A 47 -3.68 -18.68 -19.02
CA ALA A 47 -3.75 -18.28 -17.62
C ALA A 47 -3.54 -19.47 -16.69
N GLN A 48 -4.17 -20.62 -16.98
CA GLN A 48 -3.95 -21.86 -16.23
C GLN A 48 -2.50 -22.31 -16.27
N ARG A 49 -1.87 -22.37 -17.45
CA ARG A 49 -0.45 -22.73 -17.59
C ARG A 49 0.47 -21.78 -16.82
N ASN A 50 0.21 -20.47 -16.90
CA ASN A 50 1.02 -19.48 -16.20
C ASN A 50 0.92 -19.66 -14.68
N GLU A 51 -0.27 -20.00 -14.17
CA GLU A 51 -0.45 -20.29 -12.75
C GLU A 51 0.29 -21.56 -12.30
N LEU A 52 0.23 -22.64 -13.08
CA LEU A 52 1.03 -23.85 -12.81
C LEU A 52 2.53 -23.55 -12.78
N ASN A 53 3.04 -22.74 -13.72
CA ASN A 53 4.43 -22.30 -13.72
C ASN A 53 4.82 -21.50 -12.46
N ARG A 54 3.94 -20.61 -11.97
CA ARG A 54 4.19 -19.90 -10.71
C ARG A 54 4.27 -20.86 -9.53
N GLN A 55 3.36 -21.83 -9.47
CA GLN A 55 3.35 -22.83 -8.40
C GLN A 55 4.60 -23.71 -8.44
N LEU A 56 5.01 -24.12 -9.65
CA LEU A 56 6.26 -24.86 -9.85
C LEU A 56 7.47 -24.05 -9.35
N GLY A 57 7.57 -22.78 -9.72
CA GLY A 57 8.63 -21.89 -9.24
C GLY A 57 8.69 -21.79 -7.72
N GLN A 58 7.53 -21.68 -7.05
CA GLN A 58 7.46 -21.68 -5.58
C GLN A 58 7.91 -23.01 -4.96
N LEU A 59 7.63 -24.15 -5.61
CA LEU A 59 8.07 -25.46 -5.13
C LEU A 59 9.58 -25.65 -5.31
N GLU A 60 10.13 -25.24 -6.45
CA GLU A 60 11.57 -25.28 -6.70
C GLU A 60 12.36 -24.40 -5.75
N GLU A 61 11.83 -23.21 -5.43
CA GLU A 61 12.48 -22.31 -4.48
C GLU A 61 12.49 -22.91 -3.06
N LYS A 62 11.37 -23.50 -2.62
CA LYS A 62 11.31 -24.25 -1.35
C LYS A 62 12.29 -25.42 -1.33
N ARG A 63 12.39 -26.16 -2.44
CA ARG A 63 13.33 -27.26 -2.62
C ARG A 63 14.78 -26.77 -2.47
N ARG A 64 15.15 -25.69 -3.16
CA ARG A 64 16.49 -25.07 -3.08
C ARG A 64 16.81 -24.62 -1.66
N ALA A 65 15.86 -24.00 -0.96
CA ALA A 65 16.02 -23.56 0.42
C ALA A 65 16.29 -24.73 1.39
N ILE A 66 15.52 -25.82 1.29
CA ILE A 66 15.72 -27.02 2.12
C ILE A 66 17.06 -27.68 1.80
N ALA A 67 17.41 -27.80 0.51
CA ALA A 67 18.68 -28.38 0.08
C ALA A 67 19.89 -27.57 0.55
N SER A 68 19.78 -26.23 0.63
CA SER A 68 20.84 -25.37 1.17
C SER A 68 21.06 -25.62 2.65
N ARG A 69 20.00 -25.63 3.46
CA ARG A 69 20.07 -25.91 4.90
C ARG A 69 20.67 -27.27 5.22
N LEU A 70 20.32 -28.29 4.43
CA LEU A 70 20.89 -29.63 4.55
C LEU A 70 22.39 -29.67 4.24
N ARG A 71 22.87 -28.85 3.29
CA ARG A 71 24.31 -28.74 2.94
C ARG A 71 25.11 -27.94 3.96
N GLU A 72 24.53 -26.85 4.46
CA GLU A 72 25.16 -25.97 5.45
C GLU A 72 25.30 -26.65 6.83
N GLY A 73 24.58 -27.75 7.06
CA GLY A 73 24.72 -28.55 8.27
C GLY A 73 24.11 -27.90 9.51
N GLU A 74 23.25 -26.89 9.34
CA GLU A 74 22.59 -26.15 10.41
C GLU A 74 21.53 -26.97 11.19
N VAL A 75 21.38 -28.27 10.88
CA VAL A 75 20.26 -29.10 11.36
C VAL A 75 20.76 -30.42 11.96
N SER A 76 20.26 -30.74 13.16
CA SER A 76 20.65 -31.93 13.93
C SER A 76 19.87 -33.18 13.51
N GLY A 77 20.31 -34.37 13.94
CA GLY A 77 19.92 -35.69 13.40
C GLY A 77 18.43 -35.88 13.04
N ALA A 78 17.50 -35.71 13.99
CA ALA A 78 16.07 -35.94 13.74
C ALA A 78 15.46 -34.88 12.79
N ASP A 79 15.89 -33.63 12.90
CA ASP A 79 15.44 -32.54 12.04
C ASP A 79 15.94 -32.72 10.60
N LYS A 80 17.17 -33.23 10.45
CA LYS A 80 17.76 -33.58 9.15
C LYS A 80 16.93 -34.64 8.44
N ALA A 81 16.60 -35.74 9.12
CA ALA A 81 15.78 -36.81 8.57
C ALA A 81 14.38 -36.31 8.15
N GLY A 82 13.77 -35.43 8.95
CA GLY A 82 12.50 -34.79 8.62
C GLY A 82 12.57 -33.91 7.36
N LEU A 83 13.64 -33.12 7.21
CA LEU A 83 13.87 -32.30 6.04
C LEU A 83 14.15 -33.11 4.76
N GLU A 84 14.88 -34.22 4.87
CA GLU A 84 15.11 -35.15 3.75
C GLU A 84 13.82 -35.82 3.28
N ALA A 85 12.95 -36.24 4.21
CA ALA A 85 11.62 -36.76 3.88
C ALA A 85 10.75 -35.69 3.21
N ARG A 86 10.80 -34.44 3.70
CA ARG A 86 10.07 -33.31 3.09
C ARG A 86 10.59 -32.97 1.70
N LEU A 87 11.90 -33.05 1.48
CA LEU A 87 12.52 -32.85 0.17
C LEU A 87 12.03 -33.91 -0.82
N THR A 88 11.97 -35.17 -0.41
CA THR A 88 11.45 -36.27 -1.24
C THR A 88 9.98 -36.05 -1.61
N ASN A 89 9.15 -35.60 -0.67
CA ASN A 89 7.75 -35.29 -0.94
C ASN A 89 7.60 -34.09 -1.90
N LEU A 90 8.42 -33.05 -1.75
CA LEU A 90 8.47 -31.91 -2.68
C LEU A 90 8.88 -32.35 -4.09
N ASP A 91 9.87 -33.23 -4.21
CA ASP A 91 10.34 -33.74 -5.50
C ASP A 91 9.26 -34.54 -6.22
N ALA A 92 8.53 -35.39 -5.50
CA ALA A 92 7.36 -36.09 -6.05
C ALA A 92 6.27 -35.11 -6.54
N ARG A 93 6.03 -34.02 -5.79
CA ARG A 93 5.04 -33.00 -6.16
C ARG A 93 5.49 -32.14 -7.33
N ILE A 94 6.79 -31.86 -7.46
CA ILE A 94 7.36 -31.19 -8.63
C ILE A 94 7.18 -32.05 -9.87
N LEU A 95 7.41 -33.37 -9.77
CA LEU A 95 7.18 -34.31 -10.87
C LEU A 95 5.71 -34.34 -11.30
N SER A 96 4.76 -34.40 -10.36
CA SER A 96 3.33 -34.36 -10.71
C SER A 96 2.94 -33.03 -11.35
N MET A 97 3.43 -31.90 -10.83
CA MET A 97 3.17 -30.57 -11.38
C MET A 97 3.74 -30.40 -12.80
N ASN A 98 4.91 -30.98 -13.08
CA ASN A 98 5.48 -30.99 -14.44
C ASN A 98 4.61 -31.79 -15.44
N GLN A 99 4.00 -32.89 -15.00
CA GLN A 99 3.06 -33.64 -15.84
C GLN A 99 1.77 -32.84 -16.11
N GLU A 100 1.25 -32.15 -15.09
CA GLU A 100 0.11 -31.25 -15.24
C GLU A 100 0.42 -30.08 -16.18
N LEU A 101 1.63 -29.53 -16.08
CA LEU A 101 2.09 -28.46 -16.97
C LEU A 101 2.15 -28.93 -18.43
N ALA A 102 2.69 -30.12 -18.69
CA ALA A 102 2.71 -30.70 -20.04
C ALA A 102 1.28 -30.89 -20.60
N ALA A 103 0.33 -31.31 -19.76
CA ALA A 103 -1.08 -31.40 -20.16
C ALA A 103 -1.70 -30.01 -20.42
N ALA A 104 -1.34 -28.99 -19.64
CA ALA A 104 -1.78 -27.62 -19.86
C ALA A 104 -1.20 -27.04 -21.16
N ASP A 105 0.07 -27.29 -21.45
CA ASP A 105 0.72 -26.87 -22.70
C ASP A 105 0.03 -27.50 -23.93
N ALA A 106 -0.34 -28.77 -23.83
CA ALA A 106 -1.11 -29.43 -24.89
C ALA A 106 -2.49 -28.76 -25.11
N ARG A 107 -3.19 -28.33 -24.04
CA ARG A 107 -4.46 -27.59 -24.17
C ARG A 107 -4.27 -26.21 -24.79
N VAL A 108 -3.19 -25.50 -24.44
CA VAL A 108 -2.83 -24.23 -25.08
C VAL A 108 -2.58 -24.43 -26.56
N ALA A 109 -1.85 -25.48 -26.95
CA ALA A 109 -1.62 -25.81 -28.35
C ALA A 109 -2.90 -26.17 -29.10
N GLN A 110 -3.78 -26.97 -28.49
CA GLN A 110 -5.09 -27.35 -29.07
C GLN A 110 -5.98 -26.13 -29.29
N THR A 111 -6.06 -25.22 -28.31
CA THR A 111 -6.86 -24.00 -28.42
C THR A 111 -6.25 -22.98 -29.38
N ALA A 112 -4.91 -22.88 -29.46
CA ALA A 112 -4.22 -22.03 -30.43
C ALA A 112 -4.46 -22.44 -31.89
N GLY A 113 -4.70 -23.73 -32.15
CA GLY A 113 -4.99 -24.25 -33.49
C GLY A 113 -6.37 -23.89 -34.04
N VAL A 114 -7.26 -23.33 -33.20
CA VAL A 114 -8.60 -22.91 -33.63
C VAL A 114 -8.51 -21.55 -34.35
N PRO A 115 -9.01 -21.41 -35.59
CA PRO A 115 -9.03 -20.14 -36.30
C PRO A 115 -9.72 -19.03 -35.48
N GLY A 116 -9.03 -17.89 -35.31
CA GLY A 116 -9.52 -16.76 -34.50
C GLY A 116 -9.23 -16.86 -33.00
N ALA A 117 -8.62 -17.95 -32.50
CA ALA A 117 -8.23 -18.08 -31.08
C ALA A 117 -7.02 -17.21 -30.72
N VAL A 118 -6.00 -17.22 -31.57
CA VAL A 118 -4.85 -16.32 -31.44
C VAL A 118 -5.21 -14.99 -32.09
N GLN A 119 -5.98 -14.17 -31.37
CA GLN A 119 -6.13 -12.78 -31.75
C GLN A 119 -4.78 -12.12 -31.49
N ALA A 120 -4.09 -11.65 -32.55
CA ALA A 120 -3.02 -10.67 -32.38
C ALA A 120 -3.64 -9.55 -31.55
N SER A 121 -3.12 -9.34 -30.33
CA SER A 121 -3.66 -8.39 -29.36
C SER A 121 -4.14 -7.17 -30.13
N ARG A 122 -5.47 -7.01 -30.25
CA ARG A 122 -6.04 -5.81 -30.86
C ARG A 122 -5.30 -4.69 -30.15
N PRO A 123 -4.52 -3.84 -30.85
CA PRO A 123 -3.73 -2.83 -30.16
C PRO A 123 -4.72 -2.11 -29.28
N GLU A 124 -4.55 -2.25 -27.96
CA GLU A 124 -5.31 -1.46 -27.00
C GLU A 124 -5.17 -0.07 -27.56
N SER A 125 -6.30 0.50 -28.02
CA SER A 125 -6.28 1.77 -28.71
C SER A 125 -5.52 2.69 -27.79
N ALA A 126 -4.27 3.00 -28.16
CA ALA A 126 -3.37 3.74 -27.30
C ALA A 126 -4.19 4.94 -26.89
N ARG A 127 -4.41 5.12 -25.58
CA ARG A 127 -5.09 6.29 -25.06
C ARG A 127 -4.22 7.45 -25.52
N ARG A 128 -4.52 7.99 -26.70
CA ARG A 128 -3.71 8.99 -27.40
C ARG A 128 -4.03 10.31 -26.73
N GLY A 129 -3.54 10.44 -25.50
CA GLY A 129 -3.40 11.72 -24.85
C GLY A 129 -2.42 12.57 -25.66
N PRO A 130 -2.37 13.89 -25.38
CA PRO A 130 -1.31 14.72 -25.91
C PRO A 130 0.04 14.01 -25.65
N PRO A 131 1.00 14.10 -26.57
CA PRO A 131 2.36 13.60 -26.34
C PRO A 131 2.85 14.08 -24.98
N GLU A 132 3.59 13.23 -24.25
CA GLU A 132 4.12 13.57 -22.93
C GLU A 132 4.91 14.89 -22.99
N GLU A 133 5.56 15.15 -24.12
CA GLU A 133 6.26 16.39 -24.43
C GLU A 133 5.34 17.62 -24.40
N VAL A 134 4.10 17.51 -24.88
CA VAL A 134 3.13 18.62 -24.86
C VAL A 134 2.67 18.91 -23.43
N ILE A 135 2.49 17.87 -22.61
CA ILE A 135 2.12 18.01 -21.19
C ILE A 135 3.27 18.65 -20.41
N VAL A 136 4.50 18.15 -20.60
CA VAL A 136 5.70 18.67 -19.94
C VAL A 136 5.97 20.10 -20.39
N MET A 137 5.89 20.39 -21.69
CA MET A 137 6.08 21.74 -22.21
C MET A 137 5.01 22.71 -21.69
N GLY A 138 3.75 22.26 -21.61
CA GLY A 138 2.66 23.03 -21.01
C GLY A 138 2.91 23.35 -19.54
N PHE A 139 3.41 22.37 -18.77
CA PHE A 139 3.74 22.56 -17.35
C PHE A 139 4.94 23.50 -17.15
N VAL A 140 6.00 23.34 -17.96
CA VAL A 140 7.18 24.23 -17.93
C VAL A 140 6.79 25.66 -18.31
N LEU A 141 5.99 25.84 -19.36
CA LEU A 141 5.48 27.15 -19.77
C LEU A 141 4.61 27.79 -18.67
N ALA A 142 3.71 27.01 -18.07
CA ALA A 142 2.89 27.47 -16.96
C ALA A 142 3.74 27.86 -15.74
N MET A 143 4.73 27.06 -15.36
CA MET A 143 5.64 27.40 -14.25
C MET A 143 6.45 28.66 -14.56
N THR A 144 7.04 28.76 -15.76
CA THR A 144 7.87 29.91 -16.14
C THR A 144 7.09 31.22 -16.21
N MET A 145 5.80 31.20 -16.58
CA MET A 145 4.95 32.40 -16.56
C MET A 145 4.29 32.66 -15.21
N VAL A 146 3.65 31.65 -14.61
CA VAL A 146 2.81 31.83 -13.42
C VAL A 146 3.67 32.06 -12.17
N LEU A 147 4.79 31.34 -12.03
CA LEU A 147 5.65 31.44 -10.84
C LEU A 147 6.18 32.88 -10.59
N PRO A 148 6.78 33.60 -11.56
CA PRO A 148 7.26 34.96 -11.30
C PRO A 148 6.10 35.93 -11.02
N ILE A 149 4.93 35.73 -11.63
CA ILE A 149 3.73 36.54 -11.35
C ILE A 149 3.25 36.30 -9.93
N SER A 150 3.14 35.04 -9.49
CA SER A 150 2.78 34.67 -8.13
C SER A 150 3.77 35.26 -7.11
N ILE A 151 5.08 35.19 -7.36
CA ILE A 151 6.11 35.79 -6.50
C ILE A 151 5.97 37.32 -6.46
N ALA A 152 5.70 37.98 -7.60
CA ALA A 152 5.51 39.42 -7.66
C ALA A 152 4.27 39.89 -6.88
N ILE A 153 3.15 39.17 -7.00
CA ILE A 153 1.93 39.44 -6.24
C ILE A 153 2.16 39.19 -4.74
N ALA A 154 2.78 38.07 -4.37
CA ALA A 154 3.12 37.76 -2.98
C ALA A 154 4.03 38.85 -2.37
N ARG A 155 5.07 39.29 -3.08
CA ARG A 155 5.94 40.40 -2.65
C ARG A 155 5.17 41.72 -2.53
N ARG A 156 4.23 41.99 -3.43
CA ARG A 156 3.40 43.20 -3.40
C ARG A 156 2.44 43.21 -2.21
N ILE A 157 1.86 42.05 -1.87
CA ILE A 157 1.00 41.89 -0.68
C ILE A 157 1.85 42.03 0.59
N TRP A 158 2.99 41.36 0.69
CA TRP A 158 3.91 41.51 1.84
C TRP A 158 4.43 42.94 2.02
N LYS A 159 4.80 43.64 0.94
CA LYS A 159 5.22 45.04 1.03
C LYS A 159 4.09 46.02 1.35
N ARG A 160 2.83 45.66 1.08
CA ARG A 160 1.65 46.52 1.34
C ARG A 160 0.90 46.13 2.61
N GLY A 161 1.19 44.98 3.21
CA GLY A 161 0.31 44.29 4.14
C GLY A 161 0.85 44.08 5.55
N THR A 162 1.85 44.84 5.99
CA THR A 162 2.24 44.83 7.41
C THR A 162 2.05 46.20 8.07
N PRO A 163 0.81 46.65 8.37
CA PRO A 163 0.61 47.21 9.69
C PRO A 163 0.91 46.09 10.70
N ALA A 164 1.79 46.35 11.67
CA ALA A 164 2.33 45.39 12.63
C ALA A 164 1.29 44.86 13.64
N THR A 165 0.22 44.22 13.18
CA THR A 165 -0.90 43.79 14.02
C THR A 165 -1.42 42.43 13.58
N SER A 166 -0.64 41.35 13.71
CA SER A 166 -1.21 39.97 13.67
C SER A 166 -0.42 38.87 14.39
N SER A 167 0.76 39.14 14.97
CA SER A 167 1.50 38.10 15.72
C SER A 167 2.18 38.56 17.02
N ALA A 168 2.20 39.87 17.29
CA ALA A 168 2.84 40.42 18.50
C ALA A 168 2.19 40.06 19.85
N PRO A 169 0.85 39.92 20.01
CA PRO A 169 0.27 39.66 21.33
C PRO A 169 0.50 38.22 21.79
N MET A 170 0.40 37.24 20.87
CA MET A 170 0.57 35.82 21.19
C MET A 170 2.03 35.48 21.53
N SER A 171 3.01 36.08 20.85
CA SER A 171 4.43 35.83 21.15
C SER A 171 4.82 36.36 22.54
N ARG A 172 4.38 37.58 22.89
CA ARG A 172 4.64 38.17 24.21
C ARG A 172 4.02 37.38 25.36
N GLU A 173 2.81 36.87 25.15
CA GLU A 173 2.13 36.04 26.16
C GLU A 173 2.85 34.70 26.37
N MET A 174 3.39 34.08 25.32
CA MET A 174 4.20 32.86 25.45
C MET A 174 5.52 33.12 26.15
N ASP A 175 6.21 34.22 25.85
CA ASP A 175 7.46 34.60 26.52
C ASP A 175 7.24 34.81 28.03
N GLU A 176 6.13 35.46 28.43
CA GLU A 176 5.78 35.67 29.84
C GLU A 176 5.38 34.37 30.55
N ARG A 177 4.72 33.44 29.84
CA ARG A 177 4.41 32.10 30.38
C ARG A 177 5.67 31.28 30.58
N LEU A 178 6.62 31.34 29.65
CA LEU A 178 7.90 30.63 29.75
C LEU A 178 8.77 31.17 30.90
N GLY A 179 8.86 32.49 31.06
CA GLY A 179 9.59 33.09 32.17
C GLY A 179 9.01 32.73 33.55
N ARG A 180 7.67 32.63 33.66
CA ARG A 180 7.03 32.15 34.90
C ARG A 180 7.29 30.67 35.16
N LEU A 181 7.39 29.83 34.12
CA LEU A 181 7.74 28.42 34.27
C LEU A 181 9.19 28.25 34.73
N GLU A 182 10.12 29.02 34.18
CA GLU A 182 11.53 29.01 34.60
C GLU A 182 11.67 29.37 36.08
N GLN A 183 11.03 30.46 36.50
CA GLN A 183 11.03 30.88 37.91
C GLN A 183 10.38 29.85 38.84
N ALA A 184 9.29 29.20 38.40
CA ALA A 184 8.64 28.14 39.18
C ALA A 184 9.53 26.89 39.30
N MET A 185 10.28 26.55 38.25
CA MET A 185 11.23 25.43 38.27
C MET A 185 12.40 25.70 39.22
N ASP A 186 12.96 26.91 39.22
CA ASP A 186 14.03 27.31 40.15
C ASP A 186 13.56 27.24 41.62
N ALA A 187 12.33 27.69 41.89
CA ALA A 187 11.75 27.60 43.23
C ALA A 187 11.53 26.14 43.66
N VAL A 188 11.10 25.27 42.75
CA VAL A 188 10.95 23.83 43.03
C VAL A 188 12.31 23.18 43.30
N ALA A 189 13.35 23.55 42.56
CA ALA A 189 14.70 23.01 42.78
C ALA A 189 15.20 23.29 44.20
N VAL A 190 15.06 24.53 44.68
CA VAL A 190 15.44 24.93 46.04
C VAL A 190 14.58 24.24 47.10
N GLU A 191 13.27 24.13 46.87
CA GLU A 191 12.38 23.48 47.84
C GLU A 191 12.67 21.97 47.94
N VAL A 192 12.99 21.30 46.83
CA VAL A 192 13.39 19.88 46.83
C VAL A 192 14.71 19.67 47.58
N GLU A 193 15.68 20.56 47.40
CA GLU A 193 16.92 20.55 48.18
C GLU A 193 16.63 20.68 49.68
N ARG A 194 15.81 21.66 50.07
CA ARG A 194 15.42 21.91 51.46
C ARG A 194 14.62 20.76 52.08
N VAL A 195 13.70 20.15 51.33
CA VAL A 195 12.92 18.97 51.78
C VAL A 195 13.85 17.77 51.97
N GLY A 196 14.81 17.57 51.07
CA GLY A 196 15.84 16.54 51.21
C GLY A 196 16.70 16.73 52.46
N GLU A 197 17.08 17.98 52.77
CA GLU A 197 17.79 18.31 54.01
C GLU A 197 16.93 18.12 55.27
N GLY A 198 15.65 18.51 55.23
CA GLY A 198 14.71 18.28 56.33
C GLY A 198 14.50 16.80 56.63
N GLN A 199 14.37 15.98 55.59
CA GLN A 199 14.28 14.52 55.72
C GLN A 199 15.58 13.90 56.26
N ARG A 200 16.75 14.36 55.79
CA ARG A 200 18.05 13.94 56.34
C ARG A 200 18.20 14.33 57.81
N PHE A 201 17.76 15.52 58.18
CA PHE A 201 17.83 16.02 59.55
C PHE A 201 16.95 15.20 60.48
N VAL A 202 15.67 14.96 60.12
CA VAL A 202 14.75 14.12 60.90
C VAL A 202 15.30 12.70 61.05
N THR A 203 15.87 12.12 59.99
CA THR A 203 16.51 10.80 60.06
C THR A 203 17.71 10.79 61.01
N ARG A 204 18.55 11.83 60.98
CA ARG A 204 19.68 11.98 61.90
C ARG A 204 19.22 12.18 63.34
N VAL A 205 18.16 12.96 63.58
CA VAL A 205 17.61 13.21 64.93
C VAL A 205 16.92 11.97 65.50
N LEU A 206 16.09 11.28 64.73
CA LEU A 206 15.45 10.03 65.17
C LEU A 206 16.49 8.91 65.34
N GLY A 207 17.54 8.88 64.52
CA GLY A 207 18.67 7.96 64.66
C GLY A 207 19.60 8.26 65.85
N ALA A 208 19.70 9.53 66.26
CA ALA A 208 20.52 9.97 67.40
C ALA A 208 19.75 10.02 68.74
N GLY A 209 18.43 9.76 68.75
CA GLY A 209 17.55 9.85 69.92
C GLY A 209 17.62 8.68 70.92
N ALA A 210 18.54 7.72 70.74
CA ALA A 210 18.82 6.69 71.73
C ALA A 210 20.23 6.89 72.31
N ALA A 211 20.25 7.52 73.49
CA ALA A 211 21.35 7.61 74.47
C ALA A 211 22.39 8.74 74.32
N GLU A 212 22.13 9.87 74.97
CA GLU A 212 23.11 10.49 75.87
C GLU A 212 22.39 11.22 77.04
N PRO A 213 22.54 10.79 78.30
CA PRO A 213 21.93 11.47 79.43
C PRO A 213 22.69 12.75 79.80
N LEU A 214 22.00 13.89 79.72
CA LEU A 214 22.45 15.20 80.21
C LEU A 214 22.70 15.16 81.73
N ALA A 215 23.98 15.19 82.14
CA ALA A 215 24.36 15.41 83.52
C ALA A 215 24.15 16.90 83.89
N VAL A 216 23.07 17.17 84.61
CA VAL A 216 22.81 18.49 85.21
C VAL A 216 23.81 18.72 86.34
N ARG A 217 24.83 19.57 86.09
CA ARG A 217 25.77 20.00 87.13
C ARG A 217 25.08 21.06 88.01
N ALA A 218 24.77 20.68 89.24
CA ALA A 218 24.19 21.54 90.26
C ALA A 218 25.07 22.79 90.48
N ARG A 219 24.44 23.97 90.44
CA ARG A 219 25.00 25.20 90.99
C ARG A 219 24.90 25.10 92.52
N GLU A 220 26.03 24.90 93.18
CA GLU A 220 26.21 25.32 94.57
C GLU A 220 26.99 26.64 94.56
N GLY A 221 26.43 27.64 95.23
CA GLY A 221 27.09 28.91 95.47
C GLY A 221 27.78 28.93 96.83
N ILE A 222 28.55 30.01 97.03
CA ILE A 222 29.01 30.57 98.32
C ILE A 222 30.21 29.76 98.91
N GLU A 223 31.38 30.31 99.25
CA GLU A 223 31.72 31.54 99.97
C GLU A 223 33.24 31.89 99.77
N VAL A 224 33.59 33.18 99.78
CA VAL A 224 34.95 33.74 100.03
C VAL A 224 34.83 34.47 101.37
N PRO A 225 35.65 34.29 102.44
CA PRO A 225 37.09 34.65 102.55
C PRO A 225 37.85 33.65 103.50
N ARG A 226 39.12 33.76 103.91
CA ARG A 226 40.09 34.85 104.11
C ARG A 226 41.50 34.24 104.10
#